data_AF-A0A841LJ20-F1
#
_entry.id   AF-A0A841LJ20-F1
#
_cell.length_a   1.000
_cell.length_b   1.000
_cell.length_c   1.000
_cell.angle_alpha   90.00
_cell.angle_beta   90.00
_cell.angle_gamma   90.00
#
_symmetry.space_group_name_H-M   'P 1'
#
loop_
_entity.id
_entity.type
_entity.pdbx_description
1 polymer ?
#
loop_
_entity_poly.entity_id
_entity_poly.type
_entity_poly.pdbx_seq_one_letter_code
_entity_poly.pdbx_strand_id
1 'polypeptide(L)'
;MGYILGISAYYHDSAACLLKDAEIIAAAQEERFSRIKNDESFPSEAIKFCLKFANISLTEVDHVVFYEKPFLKFERLLETYVHFAPRGLKSFLKSMPIWLKDKLFIKKNIAKALNGIDPKWEKSRAILFTSHHHAHAASAFYPSPFEQAVVLTVDGVGEWATTNVSIGSSAHLTLKKEINFPNSIGLLYSAFTYYLGFKVNSDEYKVMGLASYGTPVYKQLIYDHLIDVKTDGSFRLNMDYFDYCTGLKMTNKKFDKHLAIQRVRETKNCWHFIKT
;
A
#
# COMPACT_ATOMS: atom_id res chain seq x y z
N MET A 1 2.42 17.49 -25.73
CA MET A 1 3.06 16.17 -25.70
C MET A 1 4.15 16.30 -24.64
N GLY A 2 4.01 15.59 -23.52
CA GLY A 2 4.45 16.09 -22.22
C GLY A 2 4.96 15.03 -21.25
N TYR A 3 5.80 15.44 -20.31
CA TYR A 3 6.42 14.53 -19.33
C TYR A 3 5.62 14.46 -18.03
N ILE A 4 5.38 13.24 -17.55
CA ILE A 4 4.69 12.98 -16.28
C ILE A 4 5.63 12.21 -15.37
N LEU A 5 5.85 12.73 -14.16
CA LEU A 5 6.65 12.08 -13.12
C LEU A 5 5.74 11.48 -12.06
N GLY A 6 5.67 10.15 -11.98
CA GLY A 6 5.05 9.41 -10.88
C GLY A 6 6.00 9.27 -9.70
N ILE A 7 5.51 9.49 -8.47
CA ILE A 7 6.29 9.40 -7.23
C ILE A 7 5.58 8.48 -6.23
N SER A 8 6.32 7.53 -5.68
CA SER A 8 6.01 6.79 -4.46
C SER A 8 6.98 7.18 -3.34
N ALA A 9 6.48 7.52 -2.16
CA ALA A 9 7.28 7.96 -1.01
C ALA A 9 6.49 7.91 0.31
N TYR A 10 7.22 8.08 1.42
CA TYR A 10 6.74 8.31 2.79
C TYR A 10 6.00 7.13 3.43
N TYR A 11 6.22 5.89 2.99
CA TYR A 11 5.70 4.69 3.66
C TYR A 11 6.64 3.48 3.54
N HIS A 12 6.79 2.94 2.33
CA HIS A 12 7.84 2.00 1.95
C HIS A 12 7.96 2.00 0.42
N ASP A 13 9.04 1.39 -0.07
CA ASP A 13 9.31 1.19 -1.51
C ASP A 13 9.20 2.49 -2.31
N SER A 14 9.91 3.52 -1.84
CA SER A 14 9.95 4.80 -2.55
C SER A 14 10.58 4.62 -3.93
N ALA A 15 9.96 5.28 -4.91
CA ALA A 15 10.27 5.08 -6.31
C ALA A 15 9.84 6.27 -7.16
N ALA A 16 10.46 6.39 -8.33
CA ALA A 16 10.09 7.36 -9.35
C ALA A 16 9.90 6.67 -10.70
N CYS A 17 8.95 7.15 -11.48
CA CYS A 17 8.69 6.70 -12.86
C CYS A 17 8.43 7.92 -13.74
N LEU A 18 9.16 8.04 -14.84
CA LEU A 18 8.98 9.11 -15.82
C LEU A 18 8.31 8.54 -17.07
N LEU A 19 7.17 9.12 -17.42
CA LEU A 19 6.44 8.82 -18.65
C LEU A 19 6.56 9.97 -19.65
N LYS A 20 6.54 9.62 -20.92
CA LYS A 20 6.37 10.54 -22.04
C LYS A 20 5.41 9.89 -23.03
N ASP A 21 4.33 10.58 -23.36
CA ASP A 21 3.39 10.15 -24.42
C ASP A 21 2.85 8.72 -24.23
N ALA A 22 2.49 8.40 -22.99
CA ALA A 22 2.03 7.08 -22.52
C ALA A 22 3.08 5.96 -22.50
N GLU A 23 4.34 6.24 -22.83
CA GLU A 23 5.44 5.29 -22.70
C GLU A 23 6.25 5.53 -21.42
N ILE A 24 6.68 4.44 -20.79
CA ILE A 24 7.59 4.49 -19.64
C ILE A 24 9.01 4.72 -20.18
N ILE A 25 9.57 5.88 -19.86
CA ILE A 25 10.94 6.24 -20.28
C ILE A 25 11.96 5.67 -19.29
N ALA A 26 11.70 5.82 -18.00
CA ALA A 26 12.56 5.30 -16.94
C ALA A 26 11.76 5.08 -15.66
N ALA A 27 12.12 4.06 -14.89
CA ALA A 27 11.59 3.83 -13.55
C ALA A 27 12.68 3.25 -12.65
N ALA A 28 12.75 3.70 -11.39
CA ALA A 28 13.70 3.18 -10.42
C ALA A 28 13.16 3.28 -8.98
N GLN A 29 13.60 2.36 -8.13
CA GLN A 29 13.35 2.38 -6.69
C GLN A 29 14.53 3.03 -5.97
N GLU A 30 14.26 3.84 -4.94
CA GLU A 30 15.28 4.59 -4.20
C GLU A 30 16.25 3.67 -3.48
N GLU A 31 15.77 2.53 -2.97
CA GLU A 31 16.60 1.55 -2.25
C GLU A 31 17.79 1.02 -3.08
N ARG A 32 17.73 1.11 -4.42
CA ARG A 32 18.85 0.73 -5.30
C ARG A 32 20.02 1.71 -5.15
N PHE A 33 19.73 2.98 -4.88
CA PHE A 33 20.70 4.06 -4.69
C PHE A 33 21.06 4.25 -3.21
N SER A 34 20.07 4.35 -2.33
CA SER A 34 20.29 4.59 -0.89
C SER A 34 20.88 3.39 -0.17
N ARG A 35 20.71 2.18 -0.73
CA ARG A 35 21.09 0.89 -0.12
C ARG A 35 20.34 0.59 1.18
N ILE A 36 19.28 1.34 1.48
CA ILE A 36 18.38 1.13 2.60
C ILE A 36 17.20 0.31 2.06
N LYS A 37 17.08 -0.94 2.49
CA LYS A 37 15.99 -1.82 2.04
C LYS A 37 14.62 -1.24 2.42
N ASN A 38 13.71 -1.23 1.46
CA ASN A 38 12.35 -0.68 1.55
C ASN A 38 12.35 0.80 1.97
N ASP A 39 13.30 1.58 1.45
CA ASP A 39 13.43 3.00 1.76
C ASP A 39 12.08 3.74 1.64
N GLU A 40 11.70 4.45 2.70
CA GLU A 40 10.46 5.22 2.77
C GLU A 40 10.67 6.71 2.45
N SER A 41 11.92 7.15 2.29
CA SER A 41 12.25 8.56 2.07
C SER A 41 11.80 9.05 0.69
N PHE A 42 11.92 10.37 0.47
CA PHE A 42 11.60 10.94 -0.83
C PHE A 42 12.61 10.46 -1.89
N PRO A 43 12.16 9.94 -3.04
CA PRO A 43 12.99 9.21 -4.00
C PRO A 43 13.85 10.14 -4.86
N SER A 44 14.79 10.85 -4.22
CA SER A 44 15.57 11.92 -4.84
C SER A 44 16.51 11.38 -5.91
N GLU A 45 17.19 10.28 -5.63
CA GLU A 45 18.14 9.69 -6.55
C GLU A 45 17.43 8.98 -7.70
N ALA A 46 16.30 8.33 -7.46
CA ALA A 46 15.47 7.75 -8.51
C ALA A 46 14.90 8.82 -9.46
N ILE A 47 14.48 9.99 -8.95
CA ILE A 47 14.03 11.11 -9.79
C ILE A 47 15.19 11.63 -10.64
N LYS A 48 16.36 11.91 -10.02
CA LYS A 48 17.55 12.37 -10.75
C LYS A 48 17.98 11.38 -11.84
N PHE A 49 17.92 10.08 -11.55
CA PHE A 49 18.18 9.03 -12.52
C PHE A 49 17.22 9.11 -13.71
N CYS A 50 15.90 9.21 -13.47
CA CYS A 50 14.92 9.29 -14.55
C CYS A 50 15.11 10.53 -15.43
N LEU A 51 15.34 11.71 -14.82
CA LEU A 51 15.61 12.96 -15.54
C LEU A 51 16.88 12.86 -16.39
N LYS A 52 17.97 12.33 -15.80
CA LYS A 52 19.24 12.11 -16.50
C LYS A 52 19.10 11.13 -17.65
N PHE A 53 18.36 10.04 -17.46
CA PHE A 53 18.14 9.02 -18.51
C PHE A 53 17.38 9.61 -19.71
N ALA A 54 16.38 10.46 -19.46
CA ALA A 54 15.63 11.15 -20.50
C ALA A 54 16.34 12.41 -21.05
N ASN A 55 17.47 12.81 -20.45
CA ASN A 55 18.21 14.04 -20.76
C ASN A 55 17.32 15.30 -20.71
N ILE A 56 16.49 15.43 -19.68
CA ILE A 56 15.63 16.60 -19.45
C ILE A 56 15.87 17.19 -18.06
N SER A 57 15.50 18.45 -17.87
CA SER A 57 15.42 19.07 -16.54
C SER A 57 14.06 18.84 -15.88
N LEU A 58 13.97 19.08 -14.57
CA LEU A 58 12.70 18.96 -13.85
C LEU A 58 11.68 20.02 -14.31
N THR A 59 12.13 21.17 -14.82
CA THR A 59 11.22 22.20 -15.35
C THR A 59 10.46 21.77 -16.60
N GLU A 60 10.97 20.78 -17.34
CA GLU A 60 10.32 20.17 -18.51
C GLU A 60 9.24 19.15 -18.14
N VAL A 61 9.13 18.77 -16.86
CA VAL A 61 8.03 17.94 -16.37
C VAL A 61 6.76 18.77 -16.24
N ASP A 62 5.68 18.30 -16.86
CA ASP A 62 4.39 18.98 -16.90
C ASP A 62 3.57 18.69 -15.65
N HIS A 63 3.57 17.42 -15.22
CA HIS A 63 2.82 16.97 -14.06
C HIS A 63 3.64 16.02 -13.18
N VAL A 64 3.43 16.15 -11.87
CA VAL A 64 3.92 15.19 -10.89
C VAL A 64 2.72 14.51 -10.25
N VAL A 65 2.69 13.18 -10.21
CA VAL A 65 1.55 12.41 -9.69
C VAL A 65 2.00 11.61 -8.47
N PHE A 66 1.29 11.78 -7.35
CA PHE A 66 1.46 10.98 -6.15
C PHE A 66 0.35 9.92 -6.05
N TYR A 67 0.72 8.72 -5.60
CA TYR A 67 -0.09 7.50 -5.72
C TYR A 67 -1.28 7.40 -4.76
N GLU A 68 -1.38 8.25 -3.73
CA GLU A 68 -2.37 8.10 -2.65
C GLU A 68 -2.98 9.44 -2.27
N LYS A 69 -4.29 9.47 -1.94
CA LYS A 69 -4.97 10.68 -1.42
C LYS A 69 -4.87 10.77 0.12
N PRO A 70 -4.13 11.74 0.69
CA PRO A 70 -3.87 11.78 2.13
C PRO A 70 -5.13 11.96 2.98
N PHE A 71 -6.09 12.76 2.52
CA PHE A 71 -7.32 13.04 3.27
C PHE A 71 -8.24 11.83 3.40
N LEU A 72 -8.40 11.03 2.35
CA LEU A 72 -9.24 9.82 2.39
C LEU A 72 -8.64 8.75 3.32
N LYS A 73 -7.31 8.60 3.31
CA LYS A 73 -6.64 7.71 4.25
C LYS A 73 -6.75 8.19 5.70
N PHE A 74 -6.66 9.50 5.91
CA PHE A 74 -6.88 10.10 7.23
C PHE A 74 -8.30 9.85 7.75
N GLU A 75 -9.30 10.04 6.90
CA GLU A 75 -10.71 9.72 7.18
C GLU A 75 -10.88 8.26 7.59
N ARG A 76 -10.31 7.30 6.84
CA ARG A 76 -10.33 5.87 7.24
C ARG A 76 -9.80 5.65 8.65
N LEU A 77 -8.66 6.25 8.97
CA LEU A 77 -8.04 6.05 10.28
C LEU A 77 -8.95 6.59 11.39
N LEU A 78 -9.51 7.80 11.20
CA LEU A 78 -10.48 8.38 12.13
C LEU A 78 -11.69 7.46 12.33
N GLU A 79 -12.35 7.05 11.26
CA GLU A 79 -13.54 6.21 11.33
C GLU A 79 -13.24 4.86 11.97
N THR A 80 -12.10 4.24 11.63
CA THR A 80 -11.65 3.00 12.26
C THR A 80 -11.52 3.19 13.77
N TYR A 81 -10.87 4.27 14.23
CA TYR A 81 -10.67 4.48 15.65
C TYR A 81 -11.97 4.76 16.41
N VAL A 82 -12.93 5.46 15.79
CA VAL A 82 -14.26 5.71 16.34
C VAL A 82 -15.07 4.41 16.40
N HIS A 83 -15.12 3.64 15.31
CA HIS A 83 -15.89 2.40 15.21
C HIS A 83 -15.47 1.36 16.26
N PHE A 84 -14.17 1.31 16.58
CA PHE A 84 -13.64 0.41 17.59
C PHE A 84 -13.38 1.06 18.96
N ALA A 85 -14.06 2.17 19.27
CA ALA A 85 -14.01 2.76 20.61
C ALA A 85 -14.57 1.78 21.67
N PRO A 86 -14.00 1.72 22.88
CA PRO A 86 -12.92 2.58 23.42
C PRO A 86 -11.50 2.08 23.07
N ARG A 87 -11.34 0.87 22.52
CA ARG A 87 -10.02 0.26 22.26
C ARG A 87 -9.21 1.02 21.20
N GLY A 88 -9.88 1.66 20.25
CA GLY A 88 -9.27 2.51 19.21
C GLY A 88 -8.60 3.79 19.73
N LEU A 89 -9.01 4.31 20.89
CA LEU A 89 -8.60 5.63 21.39
C LEU A 89 -7.09 5.74 21.66
N LYS A 90 -6.46 4.66 22.17
CA LYS A 90 -5.02 4.65 22.40
C LYS A 90 -4.23 4.72 21.09
N SER A 91 -4.71 4.05 20.04
CA SER A 91 -4.07 4.11 18.72
C SER A 91 -4.25 5.48 18.08
N PHE A 92 -5.45 6.04 18.18
CA PHE A 92 -5.77 7.41 17.75
C PHE A 92 -4.79 8.43 18.33
N LEU A 93 -4.64 8.46 19.67
CA LEU A 93 -3.79 9.44 20.36
C LEU A 93 -2.31 9.35 19.92
N LYS A 94 -1.86 8.15 19.51
CA LYS A 94 -0.49 7.94 19.04
C LYS A 94 -0.30 8.31 17.56
N SER A 95 -1.27 8.03 16.69
CA SER A 95 -1.14 8.29 15.25
C SER A 95 -1.49 9.73 14.86
N MET A 96 -2.39 10.37 15.60
CA MET A 96 -2.92 11.70 15.26
C MET A 96 -1.85 12.78 15.12
N PRO A 97 -0.84 12.89 16.01
CA PRO A 97 0.19 13.91 15.88
C PRO A 97 1.05 13.78 14.61
N ILE A 98 1.33 12.55 14.15
CA ILE A 98 2.12 12.28 12.94
C ILE A 98 1.33 12.72 11.70
N TRP A 99 0.05 12.38 11.66
CA TRP A 99 -0.84 12.74 10.55
C TRP A 99 -1.03 14.25 10.43
N LEU A 100 -1.29 14.92 11.55
CA LEU A 100 -1.50 16.37 11.60
C LEU A 100 -0.25 17.19 11.29
N LYS A 101 0.96 16.64 11.46
CA LYS A 101 2.22 17.38 11.20
C LYS A 101 2.82 17.08 9.83
N ASP A 102 2.79 15.83 9.39
CA ASP A 102 3.57 15.39 8.23
C ASP A 102 2.68 14.94 7.06
N LYS A 103 1.76 14.00 7.31
CA LYS A 103 1.03 13.29 6.24
C LYS A 103 -0.04 14.14 5.55
N LEU A 104 -0.69 15.06 6.27
CA LEU A 104 -1.64 15.99 5.64
C LEU A 104 -0.95 17.03 4.73
N PHE A 105 0.37 17.22 4.87
CA PHE A 105 1.15 18.20 4.12
C PHE A 105 2.00 17.56 2.99
N ILE A 106 1.65 16.36 2.53
CA ILE A 106 2.40 15.65 1.47
C ILE A 106 2.64 16.53 0.23
N LYS A 107 1.64 17.29 -0.24
CA LYS A 107 1.82 18.19 -1.40
C LYS A 107 2.94 19.21 -1.17
N LYS A 108 3.00 19.81 0.02
CA LYS A 108 4.03 20.78 0.41
C LYS A 108 5.40 20.10 0.54
N ASN A 109 5.44 18.89 1.12
CA ASN A 109 6.67 18.13 1.29
C ASN A 109 7.28 17.71 -0.06
N ILE A 110 6.45 17.21 -0.98
CA ILE A 110 6.87 16.91 -2.36
C ILE A 110 7.38 18.17 -3.05
N ALA A 111 6.63 19.27 -2.99
CA ALA A 111 7.05 20.52 -3.62
C ALA A 111 8.39 21.04 -3.10
N LYS A 112 8.60 20.98 -1.77
CA LYS A 112 9.86 21.36 -1.13
C LYS A 112 11.00 20.45 -1.56
N ALA A 113 10.78 19.14 -1.62
CA ALA A 113 11.80 18.18 -2.01
C ALA A 113 12.18 18.31 -3.49
N LEU A 114 11.21 18.53 -4.38
CA LEU A 114 11.44 18.81 -5.80
C LEU A 114 12.22 20.11 -6.02
N ASN A 115 11.92 21.17 -5.27
CA ASN A 115 12.71 22.41 -5.31
C ASN A 115 14.16 22.19 -4.85
N GLY A 116 14.39 21.25 -3.91
CA GLY A 116 15.73 20.82 -3.53
C GLY A 116 16.50 20.07 -4.62
N ILE A 117 15.82 19.51 -5.61
CA ILE A 117 16.43 18.86 -6.80
C ILE A 117 16.70 19.90 -7.88
N ASP A 118 15.71 20.75 -8.18
CA ASP A 118 15.83 21.83 -9.16
C ASP A 118 15.16 23.10 -8.61
N PRO A 119 15.94 24.11 -8.17
CA PRO A 119 15.40 25.35 -7.61
C PRO A 119 14.53 26.15 -8.59
N LYS A 120 14.69 25.93 -9.91
CA LYS A 120 13.88 26.60 -10.95
C LYS A 120 12.49 25.97 -11.08
N TRP A 121 12.24 24.84 -10.42
CA TRP A 121 10.93 24.21 -10.43
C TRP A 121 9.96 24.96 -9.49
N GLU A 122 9.07 25.74 -10.08
CA GLU A 122 8.06 26.54 -9.36
C GLU A 122 6.62 26.00 -9.55
N LYS A 123 6.46 24.85 -10.23
CA LYS A 123 5.17 24.28 -10.65
C LYS A 123 4.45 23.51 -9.53
N SER A 124 4.33 24.05 -8.32
CA SER A 124 3.63 23.36 -7.20
C SER A 124 2.16 22.98 -7.50
N ARG A 125 1.50 23.71 -8.40
CA ARG A 125 0.14 23.41 -8.89
C ARG A 125 0.08 22.18 -9.80
N ALA A 126 1.20 21.73 -10.34
CA ALA A 126 1.31 20.56 -11.19
C ALA A 126 1.36 19.22 -10.41
N ILE A 127 1.36 19.26 -9.07
CA ILE A 127 1.28 18.06 -8.24
C ILE A 127 -0.18 17.61 -8.15
N LEU A 128 -0.44 16.43 -8.71
CA LEU A 128 -1.71 15.73 -8.75
C LEU A 128 -1.68 14.49 -7.85
N PHE A 129 -2.87 14.00 -7.49
CA PHE A 129 -3.04 12.83 -6.63
C PHE A 129 -4.02 11.86 -7.30
N THR A 130 -3.66 10.58 -7.34
CA THR A 130 -4.56 9.49 -7.74
C THR A 130 -4.93 8.63 -6.52
N SER A 131 -5.79 7.63 -6.69
CA SER A 131 -6.05 6.65 -5.62
C SER A 131 -5.05 5.51 -5.65
N HIS A 132 -4.72 4.96 -4.49
CA HIS A 132 -3.70 3.92 -4.30
C HIS A 132 -3.96 2.67 -5.16
N HIS A 133 -5.17 2.11 -5.05
CA HIS A 133 -5.53 0.94 -5.85
C HIS A 133 -5.75 1.24 -7.34
N HIS A 134 -6.11 2.47 -7.69
CA HIS A 134 -6.16 2.85 -9.10
C HIS A 134 -4.75 2.92 -9.69
N ALA A 135 -3.76 3.41 -8.94
CA ALA A 135 -2.36 3.38 -9.35
C ALA A 135 -1.86 1.95 -9.56
N HIS A 136 -2.18 1.02 -8.64
CA HIS A 136 -1.87 -0.41 -8.82
C HIS A 136 -2.54 -1.03 -10.04
N ALA A 137 -3.83 -0.76 -10.25
CA ALA A 137 -4.54 -1.31 -11.40
C ALA A 137 -4.02 -0.72 -12.72
N ALA A 138 -3.69 0.57 -12.75
CA ALA A 138 -3.11 1.25 -13.90
C ALA A 138 -1.71 0.73 -14.25
N SER A 139 -0.86 0.48 -13.25
CA SER A 139 0.49 -0.04 -13.48
C SER A 139 0.51 -1.48 -13.98
N ALA A 140 -0.58 -2.24 -13.79
CA ALA A 140 -0.76 -3.55 -14.37
C ALA A 140 -1.39 -3.48 -15.77
N PHE A 141 -2.46 -2.68 -15.95
CA PHE A 141 -3.25 -2.67 -17.18
C PHE A 141 -2.54 -1.97 -18.36
N TYR A 142 -2.10 -0.73 -18.18
CA TYR A 142 -1.55 0.07 -19.28
C TYR A 142 -0.29 -0.50 -19.94
N PRO A 143 0.66 -1.14 -19.21
CA PRO A 143 1.79 -1.81 -19.86
C PRO A 143 1.47 -3.25 -20.30
N SER A 144 0.27 -3.77 -20.04
CA SER A 144 -0.11 -5.11 -20.50
C SER A 144 -0.40 -5.11 -22.00
N PRO A 145 -0.27 -6.26 -22.69
CA PRO A 145 -0.57 -6.36 -24.11
C PRO A 145 -2.09 -6.41 -24.42
N PHE A 146 -2.94 -6.26 -23.40
CA PHE A 146 -4.39 -6.47 -23.55
C PHE A 146 -5.12 -5.15 -23.78
N GLU A 147 -5.88 -5.05 -24.86
CA GLU A 147 -6.77 -3.91 -25.10
C GLU A 147 -7.94 -3.86 -24.12
N GLN A 148 -8.39 -5.03 -23.65
CA GLN A 148 -9.44 -5.17 -22.65
C GLN A 148 -9.07 -6.24 -21.64
N ALA A 149 -9.21 -5.94 -20.35
CA ALA A 149 -8.89 -6.88 -19.28
C ALA A 149 -9.73 -6.63 -18.03
N VAL A 150 -10.01 -7.70 -17.29
CA VAL A 150 -10.40 -7.59 -15.89
C VAL A 150 -9.13 -7.44 -15.06
N VAL A 151 -9.06 -6.38 -14.25
CA VAL A 151 -7.90 -6.07 -13.42
C VAL A 151 -8.30 -6.29 -11.96
N LEU A 152 -7.62 -7.23 -11.31
CA LEU A 152 -7.81 -7.56 -9.90
C LEU A 152 -6.61 -7.04 -9.10
N THR A 153 -6.85 -6.05 -8.23
CA THR A 153 -5.86 -5.57 -7.26
C THR A 153 -6.16 -6.20 -5.91
N VAL A 154 -5.20 -6.92 -5.32
CA VAL A 154 -5.30 -7.48 -3.96
C VAL A 154 -4.13 -6.94 -3.14
N ASP A 155 -4.43 -6.21 -2.07
CA ASP A 155 -3.43 -5.52 -1.24
C ASP A 155 -3.75 -5.67 0.25
N GLY A 156 -2.85 -5.21 1.11
CA GLY A 156 -3.07 -5.05 2.54
C GLY A 156 -4.19 -4.05 2.81
N VAL A 157 -3.94 -2.77 2.52
CA VAL A 157 -4.90 -1.67 2.66
C VAL A 157 -4.42 -0.41 1.92
N GLY A 158 -5.29 0.20 1.11
CA GLY A 158 -5.08 1.52 0.52
C GLY A 158 -5.70 2.65 1.38
N GLU A 159 -6.40 3.57 0.72
CA GLU A 159 -7.20 4.57 1.45
C GLU A 159 -8.36 3.93 2.21
N TRP A 160 -9.07 3.00 1.58
CA TRP A 160 -10.18 2.21 2.15
C TRP A 160 -10.17 0.78 1.66
N ALA A 161 -10.04 0.64 0.35
CA ALA A 161 -10.07 -0.65 -0.29
C ALA A 161 -8.89 -1.55 0.13
N THR A 162 -9.14 -2.85 0.07
CA THR A 162 -8.18 -3.93 0.26
C THR A 162 -8.16 -4.87 -0.94
N THR A 163 -9.23 -4.86 -1.75
CA THR A 163 -9.32 -5.61 -3.00
C THR A 163 -10.23 -4.88 -3.98
N ASN A 164 -9.78 -4.68 -5.21
CA ASN A 164 -10.56 -4.00 -6.27
C ASN A 164 -10.66 -4.87 -7.52
N VAL A 165 -11.82 -4.84 -8.16
CA VAL A 165 -12.05 -5.37 -9.50
C VAL A 165 -12.39 -4.21 -10.42
N SER A 166 -11.57 -3.99 -11.44
CA SER A 166 -11.77 -2.98 -12.48
C SER A 166 -11.88 -3.63 -13.85
N ILE A 167 -12.55 -2.96 -14.79
CA ILE A 167 -12.52 -3.30 -16.21
C ILE A 167 -11.66 -2.25 -16.91
N GLY A 168 -10.55 -2.71 -17.49
CA GLY A 168 -9.72 -1.95 -18.41
C GLY A 168 -10.23 -2.11 -19.84
N SER A 169 -10.33 -1.00 -20.58
CA SER A 169 -10.68 -0.96 -22.00
C SER A 169 -9.99 0.22 -22.66
N SER A 170 -9.02 -0.05 -23.52
CA SER A 170 -8.18 0.94 -24.20
C SER A 170 -7.59 1.95 -23.21
N ALA A 171 -8.04 3.21 -23.21
CA ALA A 171 -7.56 4.26 -22.31
C ALA A 171 -8.35 4.37 -20.99
N HIS A 172 -9.34 3.51 -20.77
CA HIS A 172 -10.24 3.60 -19.62
C HIS A 172 -10.02 2.47 -18.64
N LEU A 173 -10.01 2.81 -17.35
CA LEU A 173 -9.94 1.85 -16.26
C LEU A 173 -11.05 2.16 -15.26
N THR A 174 -12.12 1.37 -15.30
CA THR A 174 -13.33 1.63 -14.52
C THR A 174 -13.47 0.62 -13.39
N LEU A 175 -13.49 1.12 -12.15
CA LEU A 175 -13.78 0.32 -10.96
C LEU A 175 -15.20 -0.26 -11.03
N LYS A 176 -15.36 -1.56 -10.73
CA LYS A 176 -16.65 -2.24 -10.70
C LYS A 176 -17.07 -2.69 -9.31
N LYS A 177 -16.12 -3.22 -8.54
CA LYS A 177 -16.35 -3.66 -7.16
C LYS A 177 -15.10 -3.44 -6.33
N GLU A 178 -15.31 -3.24 -5.04
CA GLU A 178 -14.24 -3.20 -4.04
C GLU A 178 -14.67 -3.93 -2.77
N ILE A 179 -13.68 -4.45 -2.05
CA ILE A 179 -13.80 -4.89 -0.67
C ILE A 179 -13.01 -3.90 0.16
N ASN A 180 -13.64 -3.39 1.22
CA ASN A 180 -13.06 -2.37 2.07
C ASN A 180 -12.52 -2.97 3.37
N PHE A 181 -11.54 -2.26 3.91
CA PHE A 181 -11.00 -2.46 5.24
C PHE A 181 -12.18 -2.52 6.25
N PRO A 182 -12.20 -3.47 7.20
CA PRO A 182 -11.07 -4.28 7.67
C PRO A 182 -10.88 -5.63 6.97
N ASN A 183 -11.70 -5.99 5.98
CA ASN A 183 -11.63 -7.30 5.33
C ASN A 183 -10.51 -7.29 4.30
N SER A 184 -9.41 -8.01 4.52
CA SER A 184 -8.26 -8.03 3.59
C SER A 184 -7.59 -9.40 3.56
N ILE A 185 -7.53 -10.02 2.38
CA ILE A 185 -6.74 -11.26 2.21
C ILE A 185 -5.24 -10.97 2.42
N GLY A 186 -4.77 -9.78 2.04
CA GLY A 186 -3.40 -9.35 2.34
C GLY A 186 -3.12 -9.33 3.85
N LEU A 187 -4.00 -8.71 4.65
CA LEU A 187 -3.84 -8.68 6.11
C LEU A 187 -4.08 -10.04 6.77
N LEU A 188 -4.93 -10.89 6.21
CA LEU A 188 -5.06 -12.29 6.62
C LEU A 188 -3.73 -13.03 6.44
N TYR A 189 -3.08 -12.87 5.28
CA TYR A 189 -1.79 -13.48 5.00
C TYR A 189 -0.66 -12.91 5.89
N SER A 190 -0.66 -11.59 6.13
CA SER A 190 0.26 -10.97 7.08
C SER A 190 0.00 -11.41 8.53
N ALA A 191 -1.23 -11.77 8.90
CA ALA A 191 -1.54 -12.32 10.22
C ALA A 191 -0.89 -13.68 10.44
N PHE A 192 -0.91 -14.57 9.44
CA PHE A 192 -0.16 -15.82 9.48
C PHE A 192 1.36 -15.60 9.47
N THR A 193 1.84 -14.66 8.64
CA THR A 193 3.26 -14.27 8.62
C THR A 193 3.72 -13.83 10.02
N TYR A 194 2.94 -12.97 10.67
CA TYR A 194 3.18 -12.53 12.04
C TYR A 194 3.17 -13.67 13.05
N TYR A 195 2.16 -14.55 12.96
CA TYR A 195 1.95 -15.66 13.89
C TYR A 195 3.07 -16.70 13.84
N LEU A 196 3.58 -16.97 12.64
CA LEU A 196 4.73 -17.85 12.39
C LEU A 196 6.08 -17.24 12.82
N GLY A 197 6.08 -15.99 13.29
CA GLY A 197 7.29 -15.31 13.78
C GLY A 197 8.11 -14.62 12.69
N PHE A 198 7.56 -14.44 11.49
CA PHE A 198 8.19 -13.71 10.39
C PHE A 198 7.89 -12.21 10.46
N LYS A 199 8.74 -11.39 9.81
CA LYS A 199 8.55 -9.94 9.76
C LYS A 199 7.44 -9.57 8.77
N VAL A 200 6.36 -8.98 9.29
CA VAL A 200 5.26 -8.42 8.48
C VAL A 200 5.78 -7.33 7.53
N ASN A 201 5.18 -7.26 6.35
CA ASN A 201 5.54 -6.37 5.23
C ASN A 201 6.99 -6.56 4.75
N SER A 202 7.50 -7.78 4.83
CA SER A 202 8.85 -8.12 4.39
C SER A 202 9.03 -9.59 4.09
N ASP A 203 8.58 -10.48 4.97
CA ASP A 203 8.88 -11.92 4.94
C ASP A 203 7.70 -12.77 4.44
N GLU A 204 6.61 -12.15 3.96
CA GLU A 204 5.46 -12.83 3.35
C GLU A 204 5.88 -13.82 2.25
N TYR A 205 6.91 -13.47 1.46
CA TYR A 205 7.45 -14.34 0.42
C TYR A 205 8.15 -15.59 0.97
N LYS A 206 8.72 -15.53 2.18
CA LYS A 206 9.34 -16.70 2.84
C LYS A 206 8.26 -17.70 3.23
N VAL A 207 7.14 -17.20 3.77
CA VAL A 207 5.97 -18.04 4.09
C VAL A 207 5.42 -18.69 2.83
N MET A 208 5.38 -17.95 1.70
CA MET A 208 4.94 -18.48 0.42
C MET A 208 5.88 -19.60 -0.07
N GLY A 209 7.20 -19.39 0.02
CA GLY A 209 8.19 -20.41 -0.34
C GLY A 209 8.04 -21.70 0.50
N LEU A 210 7.80 -21.55 1.80
CA LEU A 210 7.56 -22.68 2.71
C LEU A 210 6.26 -23.44 2.41
N ALA A 211 5.25 -22.78 1.81
CA ALA A 211 3.96 -23.41 1.51
C ALA A 211 4.08 -24.62 0.58
N SER A 212 5.11 -24.66 -0.29
CA SER A 212 5.37 -25.80 -1.18
C SER A 212 5.77 -27.09 -0.46
N TYR A 213 6.22 -27.01 0.79
CA TYR A 213 6.60 -28.16 1.63
C TYR A 213 5.49 -28.58 2.60
N GLY A 214 4.40 -27.80 2.70
CA GLY A 214 3.35 -28.01 3.69
C GLY A 214 2.22 -28.90 3.19
N THR A 215 1.42 -29.40 4.13
CA THR A 215 0.09 -29.98 3.85
C THR A 215 -0.99 -29.04 4.41
N PRO A 216 -2.13 -28.85 3.70
CA PRO A 216 -3.13 -27.84 4.06
C PRO A 216 -4.06 -28.28 5.20
N VAL A 217 -3.50 -28.75 6.32
CA VAL A 217 -4.26 -29.31 7.47
C VAL A 217 -5.16 -28.29 8.17
N TYR A 218 -4.87 -27.00 8.07
CA TYR A 218 -5.66 -25.91 8.66
C TYR A 218 -6.68 -25.29 7.69
N LYS A 219 -6.80 -25.80 6.45
CA LYS A 219 -7.68 -25.21 5.43
C LYS A 219 -9.12 -25.08 5.91
N GLN A 220 -9.70 -26.16 6.44
CA GLN A 220 -11.10 -26.17 6.88
C GLN A 220 -11.30 -25.23 8.06
N LEU A 221 -10.40 -25.23 9.04
CA LEU A 221 -10.41 -24.33 10.19
C LEU A 221 -10.43 -22.85 9.77
N ILE A 222 -9.64 -22.50 8.74
CA ILE A 222 -9.60 -21.13 8.20
C ILE A 222 -10.97 -20.74 7.61
N TYR A 223 -11.58 -21.61 6.80
CA TYR A 223 -12.91 -21.35 6.22
C TYR A 223 -14.04 -21.35 7.25
N ASP A 224 -13.96 -22.19 8.29
CA ASP A 224 -15.00 -22.30 9.30
C ASP A 224 -15.01 -21.12 10.27
N HIS A 225 -13.85 -20.47 10.49
CA HIS A 225 -13.69 -19.51 11.57
C HIS A 225 -13.14 -18.14 11.17
N LEU A 226 -12.22 -18.07 10.21
CA LEU A 226 -11.45 -16.85 9.94
C LEU A 226 -11.97 -16.05 8.74
N ILE A 227 -12.46 -16.73 7.71
CA ILE A 227 -12.91 -16.10 6.46
C ILE A 227 -14.18 -16.76 5.92
N ASP A 228 -15.17 -15.94 5.61
CA ASP A 228 -16.43 -16.31 4.98
C ASP A 228 -16.39 -15.88 3.52
N VAL A 229 -16.16 -16.84 2.62
CA VAL A 229 -16.10 -16.63 1.17
C VAL A 229 -17.47 -16.90 0.56
N LYS A 230 -18.00 -15.90 -0.16
CA LYS A 230 -19.31 -15.94 -0.81
C LYS A 230 -19.24 -16.61 -2.17
N THR A 231 -20.41 -16.99 -2.67
CA THR A 231 -20.56 -17.64 -3.99
C THR A 231 -20.10 -16.75 -5.14
N ASP A 232 -20.14 -15.42 -4.98
CA ASP A 232 -19.64 -14.47 -5.98
C ASP A 232 -18.14 -14.16 -5.84
N GLY A 233 -17.42 -14.86 -4.95
CA GLY A 233 -16.01 -14.68 -4.68
C GLY A 233 -15.68 -13.53 -3.72
N SER A 234 -16.67 -12.71 -3.32
CA SER A 234 -16.45 -11.73 -2.24
C SER A 234 -16.22 -12.43 -0.90
N PHE A 235 -15.59 -11.76 0.05
CA PHE A 235 -15.27 -12.35 1.33
C PHE A 235 -15.42 -11.38 2.49
N ARG A 236 -15.62 -11.93 3.69
CA ARG A 236 -15.55 -11.21 4.95
C ARG A 236 -14.65 -11.95 5.93
N LEU A 237 -13.84 -11.20 6.68
CA LEU A 237 -13.03 -11.74 7.74
C LEU A 237 -13.78 -11.70 9.06
N ASN A 238 -13.58 -12.72 9.89
CA ASN A 238 -14.06 -12.73 11.25
C ASN A 238 -13.13 -11.90 12.14
N MET A 239 -13.49 -10.64 12.35
CA MET A 239 -12.65 -9.67 13.06
C MET A 239 -12.39 -10.03 14.53
N ASP A 240 -13.13 -10.96 15.12
CA ASP A 240 -12.87 -11.46 16.48
C ASP A 240 -11.49 -12.12 16.63
N TYR A 241 -10.85 -12.51 15.54
CA TYR A 241 -9.56 -13.22 15.53
C TYR A 241 -8.38 -12.28 15.27
N PHE A 242 -8.62 -11.03 14.90
CA PHE A 242 -7.57 -10.10 14.51
C PHE A 242 -7.45 -8.95 15.51
N ASP A 243 -6.27 -8.33 15.58
CA ASP A 243 -6.01 -7.15 16.43
C ASP A 243 -5.57 -5.94 15.62
N TYR A 244 -5.42 -6.07 14.30
CA TYR A 244 -4.78 -5.06 13.48
C TYR A 244 -5.56 -3.75 13.32
N CYS A 245 -6.88 -3.77 13.56
CA CYS A 245 -7.71 -2.55 13.56
C CYS A 245 -7.39 -1.64 14.76
N THR A 246 -7.18 -2.22 15.95
CA THR A 246 -7.09 -1.45 17.20
C THR A 246 -5.77 -1.56 17.92
N GLY A 247 -5.13 -2.72 17.86
CA GLY A 247 -3.92 -3.02 18.62
C GLY A 247 -2.63 -2.78 17.86
N LEU A 248 -1.55 -3.33 18.40
CA LEU A 248 -0.19 -3.20 17.87
C LEU A 248 0.30 -4.49 17.19
N LYS A 249 -0.56 -5.52 17.13
CA LYS A 249 -0.26 -6.87 16.64
C LYS A 249 -1.26 -7.22 15.52
N MET A 250 -0.95 -8.26 14.73
CA MET A 250 -1.87 -8.73 13.68
C MET A 250 -2.98 -9.63 14.24
N THR A 251 -2.64 -10.51 15.19
CA THR A 251 -3.50 -11.55 15.76
C THR A 251 -3.77 -11.30 17.24
N ASN A 252 -4.79 -11.97 17.78
CA ASN A 252 -5.15 -11.91 19.20
C ASN A 252 -5.21 -13.31 19.86
N LYS A 253 -5.58 -13.38 21.15
CA LYS A 253 -5.65 -14.64 21.90
C LYS A 253 -6.63 -15.66 21.31
N LYS A 254 -7.70 -15.23 20.65
CA LYS A 254 -8.69 -16.13 20.01
C LYS A 254 -8.06 -16.83 18.81
N PHE A 255 -7.26 -16.11 18.01
CA PHE A 255 -6.44 -16.67 16.93
C PHE A 255 -5.45 -17.72 17.46
N ASP A 256 -4.69 -17.35 18.49
CA ASP A 256 -3.67 -18.24 19.05
C ASP A 256 -4.29 -19.54 19.61
N LYS A 257 -5.43 -19.43 20.30
CA LYS A 257 -6.12 -20.59 20.90
C LYS A 257 -6.67 -21.56 19.84
N HIS A 258 -7.19 -21.04 18.74
CA HIS A 258 -7.82 -21.89 17.72
C HIS A 258 -6.83 -22.56 16.78
N LEU A 259 -5.70 -21.93 16.46
CA LEU A 259 -4.71 -22.55 15.58
C LEU A 259 -3.78 -23.55 16.29
N ALA A 260 -3.75 -23.54 17.63
CA ALA A 260 -3.05 -24.52 18.47
C ALA A 260 -1.56 -24.78 18.11
N ILE A 261 -0.93 -23.88 17.35
CA ILE A 261 0.50 -23.91 17.06
C ILE A 261 1.22 -23.19 18.19
N GLN A 262 2.21 -23.84 18.79
CA GLN A 262 3.04 -23.20 19.80
C GLN A 262 3.83 -22.07 19.13
N ARG A 263 3.54 -20.83 19.52
CA ARG A 263 4.14 -19.64 18.91
C ARG A 263 5.65 -19.65 19.15
N VAL A 264 6.43 -19.71 18.08
CA VAL A 264 7.88 -19.92 18.14
C VAL A 264 8.64 -18.69 18.65
N ARG A 265 8.08 -17.47 18.51
CA ARG A 265 8.65 -16.21 19.05
C ARG A 265 7.63 -15.04 19.03
N GLU A 266 7.76 -14.09 19.95
CA GLU A 266 7.08 -12.79 19.84
C GLU A 266 7.80 -11.89 18.83
N THR A 267 7.16 -11.66 17.69
CA THR A 267 7.52 -10.61 16.74
C THR A 267 7.09 -9.24 17.27
N LYS A 268 7.99 -8.24 17.14
CA LYS A 268 7.80 -6.85 17.61
C LYS A 268 6.56 -6.19 16.99
N ASN A 269 6.12 -5.08 17.60
CA ASN A 269 4.97 -4.26 17.20
C ASN A 269 4.84 -4.04 15.68
N CYS A 270 3.65 -4.33 15.12
CA CYS A 270 3.24 -4.12 13.72
C CYS A 270 2.59 -2.75 13.47
N TRP A 271 2.75 -1.81 14.41
CA TRP A 271 1.97 -0.57 14.46
C TRP A 271 2.09 0.30 13.19
N HIS A 272 3.27 0.37 12.56
CA HIS A 272 3.49 1.20 11.38
C HIS A 272 2.72 0.72 10.14
N PHE A 273 2.39 -0.57 10.02
CA PHE A 273 1.95 -1.09 8.72
C PHE A 273 0.53 -0.66 8.31
N ILE A 274 -0.35 -0.37 9.26
CA ILE A 274 -1.78 -0.09 8.95
C ILE A 274 -2.17 1.36 9.29
N LYS A 275 -1.35 2.02 10.11
CA LYS A 275 -1.70 3.26 10.84
C LYS A 275 -0.88 4.48 10.42
N THR A 276 0.03 4.35 9.47
CA THR A 276 0.82 5.44 8.86
C THR A 276 0.63 5.52 7.35
#